data_AF-A0A382T4M2-F1
#
_entry.id   AF-A0A382T4M2-F1
#
_cell.length_a   1.000
_cell.length_b   1.000
_cell.length_c   1.000
_cell.angle_alpha   90.00
_cell.angle_beta   90.00
_cell.angle_gamma   90.00
#
_symmetry.space_group_name_H-M   'P 1'
#
loop_
_entity.id
_entity.type
_entity.pdbx_description
1 polymer ?
#
loop_
_entity_poly.entity_id
_entity_poly.type
_entity_poly.pdbx_seq_one_letter_code
_entity_poly.pdbx_strand_id
1 'polypeptide(L)' 'SFHDETLPKQAAKTAHFCSMCGPKFCSMKISQDIKGLDSEEIKKIQEIQIEMDKKSEEFLKNDSEIYLKEGA' A
#
# COMPACT_ATOMS: atom_id res chain seq x y z
N SER A 1 -11.64 -27.77 4.57
CA SER A 1 -12.34 -27.55 5.84
C SER A 1 -11.92 -26.23 6.49
N PHE A 2 -10.64 -26.04 6.83
CA PHE A 2 -10.13 -24.88 7.59
C PHE A 2 -10.45 -23.46 7.10
N HIS A 3 -10.68 -23.26 5.80
CA HIS A 3 -11.11 -21.96 5.27
C HIS A 3 -12.45 -21.51 5.87
N ASP A 4 -13.42 -22.43 5.95
CA ASP A 4 -14.78 -22.13 6.36
C ASP A 4 -14.93 -22.05 7.89
N GLU A 5 -13.95 -22.59 8.64
CA GLU A 5 -13.91 -22.51 10.10
C GLU A 5 -13.71 -21.07 10.60
N THR A 6 -12.97 -20.26 9.84
CA THR A 6 -12.68 -18.85 10.16
C THR A 6 -13.48 -17.85 9.32
N LEU A 7 -14.03 -18.30 8.18
CA LEU A 7 -14.88 -17.51 7.30
C LEU A 7 -16.16 -18.29 6.92
N PRO A 8 -17.12 -18.47 7.85
CA PRO A 8 -18.27 -19.36 7.65
C PRO A 8 -19.37 -18.80 6.74
N LYS A 9 -19.35 -17.50 6.45
CA LYS A 9 -20.36 -16.86 5.60
C LYS A 9 -20.20 -17.32 4.16
N GLN A 10 -21.30 -17.69 3.48
CA GLN A 10 -21.29 -18.07 2.06
C GLN A 10 -20.63 -17.02 1.15
N ALA A 11 -20.80 -15.74 1.46
CA ALA A 11 -20.14 -14.64 0.75
C ALA A 11 -18.60 -14.71 0.76
N ALA A 12 -17.99 -15.40 1.74
CA ALA A 12 -16.54 -15.58 1.80
C ALA A 12 -16.00 -16.56 0.75
N LYS A 13 -16.86 -17.42 0.18
CA LYS A 13 -16.45 -18.36 -0.89
C LYS A 13 -16.21 -17.68 -2.23
N THR A 14 -16.78 -16.49 -2.42
CA THR A 14 -16.60 -15.64 -3.61
C THR A 14 -15.79 -14.38 -3.30
N ALA A 15 -15.37 -14.18 -2.05
CA ALA A 15 -14.59 -13.03 -1.66
C ALA A 15 -13.14 -13.17 -2.14
N HIS A 16 -12.56 -12.06 -2.60
CA HIS A 16 -11.16 -11.99 -3.05
C HIS A 16 -10.16 -11.87 -1.89
N PHE A 17 -10.33 -12.67 -0.84
CA PHE A 17 -9.38 -12.81 0.25
C PHE A 17 -9.60 -14.11 1.04
N CYS A 18 -8.55 -14.63 1.66
CA CYS A 18 -8.61 -15.74 2.60
C CYS A 18 -8.43 -15.26 4.06
N SER A 19 -8.65 -16.15 5.02
CA SER A 19 -8.55 -15.85 6.46
C SER A 19 -7.13 -15.48 6.93
N MET A 20 -6.09 -15.77 6.14
CA MET A 20 -4.70 -15.47 6.52
C MET A 20 -4.36 -13.98 6.35
N CYS A 21 -4.84 -13.34 5.29
CA CYS A 21 -4.43 -11.96 4.95
C CYS A 21 -5.57 -10.94 5.07
N GLY A 22 -6.82 -11.41 5.15
CA GLY A 22 -7.98 -10.54 5.22
C GLY A 22 -8.17 -9.64 3.98
N PRO A 23 -9.20 -8.80 3.97
CA PRO A 23 -9.61 -8.05 2.79
C PRO A 23 -8.64 -6.94 2.35
N LYS A 24 -7.78 -6.46 3.27
CA LYS A 24 -6.85 -5.35 3.01
C LYS A 24 -5.47 -5.81 2.51
N PHE A 25 -5.03 -7.01 2.90
CA PHE A 25 -3.65 -7.46 2.66
C PHE A 25 -3.57 -8.73 1.79
N CYS A 26 -4.64 -9.07 1.07
CA CYS A 26 -4.61 -10.20 0.15
C CYS A 26 -3.66 -9.90 -1.02
N SER A 27 -2.51 -10.57 -1.04
CA SER A 27 -1.45 -10.39 -2.06
C SER A 27 -1.93 -10.59 -3.49
N MET A 28 -2.82 -11.56 -3.72
CA MET A 28 -3.41 -11.81 -5.04
C MET A 28 -4.28 -10.63 -5.50
N LYS A 29 -5.14 -10.11 -4.62
CA LYS A 29 -5.99 -8.96 -4.93
C LYS A 29 -5.15 -7.71 -5.19
N ILE A 30 -4.18 -7.43 -4.33
CA ILE A 30 -3.25 -6.30 -4.51
C ILE A 30 -2.53 -6.41 -5.86
N SER A 31 -2.07 -7.61 -6.24
CA SER A 31 -1.41 -7.81 -7.53
C SER A 31 -2.34 -7.60 -8.72
N GLN A 32 -3.63 -7.97 -8.58
CA GLN A 32 -4.64 -7.73 -9.60
C GLN A 32 -4.97 -6.24 -9.72
N ASP A 33 -5.11 -5.54 -8.61
CA ASP A 33 -5.35 -4.10 -8.55
C ASP A 33 -4.19 -3.33 -9.21
N ILE A 34 -2.93 -3.71 -8.93
CA ILE A 34 -1.73 -3.11 -9.58
C ILE A 34 -1.74 -3.32 -11.10
N LYS A 35 -2.14 -4.51 -11.58
CA LYS A 35 -2.24 -4.78 -13.03
C LYS A 35 -3.37 -4.00 -13.71
N GLY A 36 -4.37 -3.57 -12.93
CA GLY A 36 -5.52 -2.81 -13.42
C GLY A 36 -5.29 -1.31 -13.48
N LEU A 37 -4.16 -0.80 -12.97
CA LEU A 37 -3.86 0.63 -12.98
C LEU A 37 -3.75 1.17 -14.41
N ASP A 38 -4.39 2.30 -14.65
CA ASP A 38 -4.29 3.00 -15.93
C ASP A 38 -3.04 3.89 -16.02
N SER A 39 -2.79 4.45 -17.21
CA SER A 39 -1.62 5.30 -17.44
C SER A 39 -1.59 6.57 -16.59
N GLU A 40 -2.76 7.14 -16.28
CA GLU A 40 -2.87 8.36 -15.46
C GLU A 40 -2.59 8.04 -13.98
N GLU A 41 -3.09 6.91 -13.48
CA GLU A 41 -2.80 6.42 -12.14
C GLU A 41 -1.31 6.09 -11.96
N ILE A 42 -0.70 5.41 -12.94
CA ILE A 42 0.74 5.13 -12.94
C ILE A 42 1.55 6.44 -12.94
N LYS A 43 1.14 7.42 -13.75
CA LYS A 43 1.80 8.73 -13.80
C LYS A 43 1.73 9.46 -12.46
N LYS A 44 0.58 9.46 -11.79
CA LYS A 44 0.44 10.04 -10.44
C LYS A 44 1.36 9.36 -9.42
N ILE A 45 1.47 8.03 -9.47
CA ILE A 45 2.39 7.28 -8.58
C ILE A 45 3.85 7.70 -8.84
N GLN A 46 4.24 7.87 -10.11
CA GLN A 46 5.59 8.33 -10.47
C GLN A 46 5.85 9.77 -10.00
N GLU A 47 4.88 10.67 -10.15
CA GLU A 47 4.97 12.04 -9.65
C GLU A 47 5.14 12.08 -8.12
N ILE A 48 4.37 11.26 -7.40
CA ILE A 48 4.53 11.11 -5.94
C ILE A 48 5.92 10.58 -5.60
N GLN A 49 6.44 9.58 -6.33
CA GLN A 49 7.76 9.02 -6.07
C GLN A 49 8.87 10.08 -6.22
N ILE A 50 8.80 10.92 -7.26
CA ILE A 50 9.76 12.01 -7.47
C ILE A 50 9.75 12.99 -6.28
N GLU A 51 8.57 13.36 -5.77
CA GLU A 51 8.47 14.24 -4.61
C GLU A 51 8.95 13.57 -3.31
N MET A 52 8.71 12.27 -3.16
CA MET A 52 9.24 11.48 -2.04
C MET A 52 10.76 11.40 -2.07
N ASP A 53 11.38 11.26 -3.25
CA ASP A 53 12.83 11.26 -3.40
C ASP A 53 13.43 12.61 -2.99
N LYS A 54 12.80 13.73 -3.40
CA LYS A 54 13.20 15.07 -2.95
C LYS A 54 13.08 15.25 -1.44
N LYS A 55 11.98 14.76 -0.84
CA LYS A 55 11.77 14.83 0.61
C LYS A 55 12.77 13.96 1.36
N SER A 56 13.15 12.81 0.80
CA SER A 56 14.23 11.97 1.33
C SER A 56 15.57 12.71 1.33
N GLU A 57 15.92 13.40 0.23
CA GLU A 57 17.13 14.23 0.19
C GLU A 57 17.09 15.37 1.21
N GLU A 58 15.96 16.05 1.36
CA GLU A 58 15.75 17.11 2.36
C GLU A 58 15.93 16.57 3.78
N PHE A 59 15.34 15.40 4.07
CA PHE A 59 15.48 14.74 5.36
C PHE A 59 16.94 14.38 5.68
N LEU A 60 17.68 13.84 4.71
CA LEU A 60 19.10 13.54 4.86
C LEU A 60 19.96 14.80 5.06
N LYS A 61 19.61 15.92 4.41
CA LYS A 61 20.28 17.22 4.60
C LYS A 61 20.01 17.81 5.98
N ASN A 62 18.87 17.50 6.58
CA ASN A 62 18.46 17.94 7.92
C ASN A 62 18.83 16.92 9.01
N ASP A 63 20.01 16.30 8.89
CA ASP A 63 20.56 15.31 9.84
C ASP A 63 19.64 14.12 10.14
N SER A 64 18.69 13.81 9.24
CA SER A 64 17.67 12.78 9.46
C SER A 64 16.84 12.99 10.74
N GLU A 65 16.64 14.26 11.12
CA GLU A 65 15.81 14.61 12.28
C GLU A 65 14.33 14.72 11.87
N ILE A 66 13.45 14.06 12.65
CA ILE A 66 11.99 14.13 12.44
C ILE A 66 11.45 15.49 12.86
N TYR A 67 12.07 16.10 13.88
CA TYR A 67 11.68 17.40 14.41
C TYR A 67 12.75 18.42 14.04
N LEU A 68 12.40 19.35 13.15
CA LEU A 68 13.27 20.48 12.85
C LEU A 68 13.41 21.34 14.10
N LYS A 69 14.64 21.62 14.52
CA LYS A 69 14.90 22.55 15.63
C LYS A 69 14.32 23.93 15.27
N GLU A 70 13.59 24.55 16.20
CA GLU A 70 12.97 25.86 15.97
C GLU A 70 14.04 26.89 15.53
N GLY A 71 13.92 27.41 14.30
CA GLY A 71 14.68 28.57 13.83
C GLY A 71 15.87 28.32 12.89
N ALA A 72 15.76 27.40 11.94
CA ALA A 72 16.59 27.43 10.73
C ALA A 72 16.12 28.52 9.75
#